data_AF-A0A1C5D6R3-F1
#
_entry.id   AF-A0A1C5D6R3-F1
#
_cell.length_a   1.000
_cell.length_b   1.000
_cell.length_c   1.000
_cell.angle_alpha   90.00
_cell.angle_beta   90.00
_cell.angle_gamma   90.00
#
_symmetry.space_group_name_H-M   'P 1'
#
loop_
_entity.id
_entity.type
_entity.pdbx_description
1 polymer ?
#
loop_
_entity_poly.entity_id
_entity_poly.type
_entity_poly.pdbx_seq_one_letter_code
_entity_poly.pdbx_strand_id
1 'polypeptide(L)'
;TVTDSVNFMAGNLTNQVRNVAQVATAVAQGDLSQKITVDARGEILELKSTINTMVDQLSAFADEVTRVAREVGTEGRLGGQAQVRESPAPGRTSPTTSM
;
A
#
# COMPACT_ATOMS: atom_id res chain seq x y z
N THR A 1 -14.12 -18.92 42.27
CA THR A 1 -12.76 -19.36 42.66
C THR A 1 -11.72 -18.60 41.84
N VAL A 2 -10.44 -18.61 42.21
CA VAL A 2 -9.38 -18.03 41.35
C VAL A 2 -9.38 -18.70 39.97
N THR A 3 -9.71 -19.99 39.91
CA THR A 3 -9.88 -20.75 38.67
C THR A 3 -10.91 -20.13 37.73
N ASP A 4 -12.07 -19.67 38.23
CA ASP A 4 -13.09 -19.03 37.41
C ASP A 4 -12.61 -17.69 36.82
N SER A 5 -11.89 -16.89 37.62
CA SER A 5 -11.30 -15.63 37.17
C SER A 5 -10.19 -15.83 36.14
N VAL A 6 -9.34 -16.85 36.34
CA VAL A 6 -8.29 -17.21 35.37
C VAL A 6 -8.90 -17.72 34.07
N ASN A 7 -9.94 -18.56 34.13
CA ASN A 7 -10.65 -19.04 32.96
C ASN A 7 -11.33 -17.90 32.19
N PHE A 8 -11.91 -16.92 32.89
CA PHE A 8 -12.46 -15.73 32.26
C PHE A 8 -11.39 -14.88 31.56
N MET A 9 -10.25 -14.65 32.22
CA MET A 9 -9.12 -13.93 31.61
C MET A 9 -8.57 -14.66 30.38
N ALA A 10 -8.41 -15.99 30.45
CA ALA A 10 -7.96 -16.81 29.32
C ALA A 10 -8.95 -16.78 28.15
N GLY A 11 -10.26 -16.79 28.43
CA GLY A 11 -11.31 -16.64 27.42
C GLY A 11 -11.24 -15.29 26.71
N ASN A 12 -11.10 -14.20 27.48
CA ASN A 12 -10.94 -12.85 26.91
C ASN A 12 -9.68 -12.74 26.05
N LEU A 13 -8.54 -13.26 26.53
CA LEU A 13 -7.28 -13.25 25.76
C LEU A 13 -7.41 -14.06 24.46
N THR A 14 -8.04 -15.23 24.52
CA THR A 14 -8.28 -16.05 23.32
C THR A 14 -9.11 -15.29 22.29
N ASN A 15 -10.15 -14.58 22.74
CA ASN A 15 -10.98 -13.77 21.86
C ASN A 15 -10.19 -12.60 21.25
N GLN A 16 -9.35 -11.92 22.04
CA GLN A 16 -8.50 -10.84 21.54
C GLN A 16 -7.53 -11.33 20.46
N VAL A 17 -6.83 -12.46 20.71
CA VAL A 17 -5.89 -13.05 19.74
C VAL A 17 -6.60 -13.49 18.46
N ARG A 18 -7.81 -14.06 18.56
CA ARG A 18 -8.61 -14.42 17.37
C ARG A 18 -8.97 -13.21 16.52
N ASN A 19 -9.34 -12.08 17.12
CA ASN A 19 -9.61 -10.85 16.38
C ASN A 19 -8.37 -10.33 15.65
N VAL A 20 -7.20 -10.37 16.31
CA VAL A 20 -5.92 -10.01 15.68
C VAL A 20 -5.64 -10.90 14.47
N ALA A 21 -5.80 -12.22 14.63
CA ALA A 21 -5.56 -13.19 13.56
C ALA A 21 -6.51 -13.01 12.36
N GLN A 22 -7.77 -12.66 12.60
CA GLN A 22 -8.74 -12.37 11.54
C GLN A 22 -8.31 -11.17 10.70
N VAL A 23 -7.91 -10.06 11.34
CA VAL A 23 -7.45 -8.86 10.63
C VAL A 23 -6.14 -9.13 9.89
N ALA A 24 -5.19 -9.85 10.49
CA ALA A 24 -3.96 -10.24 9.80
C ALA A 24 -4.24 -11.12 8.57
N THR A 25 -5.23 -12.01 8.65
CA THR A 25 -5.67 -12.84 7.50
C THR A 25 -6.28 -11.97 6.41
N ALA A 26 -7.14 -11.00 6.76
CA ALA A 26 -7.75 -10.07 5.80
C ALA A 26 -6.68 -9.24 5.07
N VAL A 27 -5.70 -8.71 5.81
CA VAL A 27 -4.56 -7.98 5.24
C VAL A 27 -3.76 -8.84 4.27
N ALA A 28 -3.49 -10.11 4.62
CA ALA A 28 -2.80 -11.05 3.75
C ALA A 28 -3.59 -11.36 2.46
N GLN A 29 -4.92 -11.23 2.49
CA GLN A 29 -5.81 -11.36 1.33
C GLN A 29 -5.98 -10.03 0.56
N GLY A 30 -5.35 -8.95 1.00
CA GLY A 30 -5.41 -7.64 0.38
C GLY A 30 -6.59 -6.76 0.85
N ASP A 31 -7.38 -7.21 1.81
CA ASP A 31 -8.42 -6.38 2.43
C ASP A 31 -7.81 -5.50 3.53
N LEU A 32 -7.50 -4.26 3.17
CA LEU A 32 -6.91 -3.25 4.07
C LEU A 32 -7.97 -2.38 4.75
N SER A 33 -9.26 -2.71 4.61
CA SER A 33 -10.35 -1.99 5.29
C SER A 33 -10.58 -2.48 6.72
N GLN A 34 -10.09 -3.67 7.06
CA GLN A 34 -10.33 -4.29 8.35
C GLN A 34 -9.41 -3.74 9.45
N LYS A 35 -9.98 -3.51 10.64
CA LYS A 35 -9.26 -3.05 11.83
C LYS A 35 -9.61 -3.91 13.03
N ILE A 36 -8.64 -4.05 13.93
CA ILE A 36 -8.88 -4.67 15.23
C ILE A 36 -9.61 -3.64 16.09
N THR A 37 -10.85 -3.93 16.47
CA THR A 37 -11.70 -3.02 17.25
C THR A 37 -11.85 -3.45 18.71
N VAL A 38 -11.70 -4.74 19.01
CA VAL A 38 -11.86 -5.29 20.37
C VAL A 38 -11.00 -4.58 21.41
N ASP A 39 -11.53 -4.44 22.63
CA ASP A 39 -10.80 -3.86 23.75
C ASP A 39 -9.59 -4.72 24.13
N ALA A 40 -8.46 -4.06 24.35
CA ALA A 40 -7.19 -4.67 24.68
C ALA A 40 -6.43 -3.84 25.71
N ARG A 41 -5.56 -4.50 26.48
CA ARG A 41 -4.69 -3.87 27.50
C ARG A 41 -3.32 -4.53 27.47
N GLY A 42 -2.30 -3.83 27.99
CA GLY A 42 -0.93 -4.33 28.05
C GLY A 42 -0.39 -4.67 26.66
N GLU A 43 0.35 -5.77 26.55
CA GLU A 43 0.99 -6.22 25.29
C GLU A 43 -0.01 -6.42 24.15
N ILE A 44 -1.25 -6.83 24.43
CA ILE A 44 -2.27 -7.01 23.40
C ILE A 44 -2.73 -5.67 22.82
N LEU A 45 -2.73 -4.60 23.62
CA LEU A 45 -3.04 -3.26 23.12
C LEU A 45 -1.93 -2.76 22.20
N GLU A 46 -0.67 -3.00 22.57
CA GLU A 46 0.48 -2.66 21.75
C GLU A 46 0.48 -3.43 20.42
N LEU A 47 0.20 -4.73 20.47
CA LEU A 47 0.03 -5.56 19.27
C LEU A 47 -1.12 -5.07 18.39
N LYS A 48 -2.31 -4.80 18.97
CA LYS A 48 -3.46 -4.21 18.28
C LYS A 48 -3.08 -2.93 17.57
N SER A 49 -2.40 -2.02 18.28
CA SER A 49 -1.98 -0.73 17.74
C SER A 49 -0.99 -0.91 16.59
N THR A 50 -0.02 -1.80 16.76
CA THR A 50 1.00 -2.09 15.74
C THR A 50 0.38 -2.62 14.45
N ILE A 51 -0.53 -3.59 14.56
CA ILE A 51 -1.22 -4.15 13.40
C ILE A 51 -2.14 -3.12 12.74
N ASN A 52 -2.92 -2.36 13.52
CA ASN A 52 -3.77 -1.32 12.95
C ASN A 52 -2.96 -0.26 12.20
N THR A 53 -1.83 0.20 12.76
CA THR A 53 -0.91 1.12 12.08
C THR A 53 -0.34 0.51 10.80
N MET A 54 0.04 -0.77 10.80
CA MET A 54 0.47 -1.47 9.59
C MET A 54 -0.62 -1.46 8.52
N VAL A 55 -1.88 -1.70 8.89
CA VAL A 55 -3.01 -1.62 7.94
C VAL A 55 -3.17 -0.20 7.37
N ASP A 56 -3.07 0.84 8.21
CA ASP A 56 -3.16 2.24 7.73
C ASP A 56 -2.06 2.56 6.72
N GLN A 57 -0.82 2.17 7.02
CA GLN A 57 0.32 2.42 6.14
C GLN A 57 0.20 1.68 4.81
N LEU A 58 -0.23 0.42 4.83
CA LEU A 58 -0.45 -0.35 3.61
C LEU A 58 -1.59 0.23 2.77
N SER A 59 -2.68 0.70 3.41
CA SER A 59 -3.79 1.33 2.69
C SER A 59 -3.34 2.62 2.00
N ALA A 60 -2.62 3.48 2.71
CA ALA A 60 -2.08 4.72 2.13
C ALA A 60 -1.10 4.42 0.98
N PHE A 61 -0.28 3.38 1.12
CA PHE A 61 0.61 2.94 0.05
C PHE A 61 -0.15 2.44 -1.18
N ALA A 62 -1.22 1.67 -1.00
CA ALA A 62 -2.05 1.19 -2.11
C ALA A 62 -2.75 2.34 -2.87
N ASP A 63 -3.21 3.35 -2.14
CA ASP A 63 -3.77 4.58 -2.73
C ASP A 63 -2.72 5.32 -3.57
N GLU A 64 -1.50 5.43 -3.05
CA GLU A 64 -0.39 6.09 -3.73
C GLU A 64 0.03 5.34 -5.01
N VAL A 65 0.10 4.00 -4.95
CA VAL A 65 0.35 3.17 -6.13
C VAL A 65 -0.74 3.38 -7.18
N THR A 66 -2.00 3.47 -6.76
CA THR A 66 -3.13 3.73 -7.67
C THR A 66 -3.04 5.11 -8.31
N ARG A 67 -2.64 6.13 -7.55
CA ARG A 67 -2.40 7.49 -8.06
C ARG A 67 -1.29 7.49 -9.11
N VAL A 68 -0.13 6.92 -8.79
CA VAL A 68 1.02 6.83 -9.69
C VAL A 68 0.68 6.05 -10.96
N ALA A 69 -0.05 4.94 -10.85
CA ALA A 69 -0.49 4.15 -12.00
C ALA A 69 -1.39 4.95 -12.95
N ARG A 70 -2.28 5.80 -12.40
CA ARG A 70 -3.09 6.72 -13.22
C ARG A 70 -2.22 7.75 -13.90
N GLU A 71 -1.36 8.47 -13.17
CA GLU A 71 -0.49 9.51 -13.77
C GLU A 71 0.41 8.94 -14.87
N VAL A 72 1.01 7.77 -14.64
CA VAL A 72 1.83 7.09 -15.65
C VAL A 72 0.96 6.65 -16.84
N GLY A 73 -0.24 6.11 -16.61
CA GLY A 73 -1.14 5.60 -17.63
C GLY A 73 -1.88 6.66 -18.45
N THR A 74 -2.23 7.80 -17.85
CA THR A 74 -2.96 8.90 -18.51
C THR A 74 -2.02 9.99 -19.03
N GLU A 75 -0.87 10.22 -18.40
CA GLU A 75 0.03 11.33 -18.77
C GLU A 75 1.33 10.88 -19.43
N GLY A 76 1.66 9.58 -19.46
CA GLY A 76 2.90 9.07 -20.06
C GLY A 76 4.17 9.63 -19.41
N ARG A 77 4.05 10.27 -18.24
CA ARG A 77 5.13 10.96 -17.54
C ARG A 77 5.86 10.00 -16.61
N LEU A 78 6.66 9.12 -17.20
CA LEU A 78 7.70 8.38 -16.48
C LEU A 78 8.84 9.34 -16.13
N GLY A 79 8.75 10.10 -15.03
CA GLY A 79 9.90 10.70 -14.33
C GLY A 79 10.93 11.56 -15.12
N GLY A 80 10.68 11.88 -16.39
CA GLY A 80 11.66 12.52 -17.26
C GLY A 80 11.17 12.54 -18.71
N GLN A 81 10.47 13.61 -19.09
CA GLN A 81 10.27 13.91 -20.51
C GLN A 81 11.63 14.33 -21.10
N ALA A 82 12.29 13.44 -21.83
CA ALA A 82 13.25 13.91 -22.82
C ALA A 82 12.43 14.67 -23.89
N GLN A 83 12.39 16.00 -23.78
CA GLN A 83 12.03 16.84 -24.92
C GLN A 83 13.11 16.64 -25.97
N VAL A 84 12.91 15.63 -26.83
CA VAL A 84 13.72 15.47 -28.03
C VAL A 84 13.31 16.62 -28.94
N ARG A 85 14.09 17.70 -28.95
CA ARG A 85 14.08 18.64 -30.06
C ARG A 85 14.40 17.82 -31.31
N GLU A 86 13.44 17.74 -32.23
CA GLU A 86 13.74 17.22 -33.57
C GLU A 86 14.88 18.06 -34.15
N SER A 87 15.99 17.41 -34.48
CA SER A 87 17.10 18.04 -35.18
C SER A 87 16.72 18.16 -36.66
N PRO A 88 17.02 19.28 -37.35
CA PRO A 88 16.63 19.44 -38.75
C PRO A 88 17.33 18.39 -39.61
N ALA A 89 16.58 17.72 -40.49
CA ALA A 89 17.14 16.75 -41.43
C ALA A 89 18.22 17.40 -42.32
N PRO A 90 19.35 16.72 -42.62
CA PRO A 90 20.38 17.28 -43.48
C PRO A 90 19.82 17.44 -44.90
N GLY A 91 19.96 18.66 -45.42
CA GLY A 91 19.48 19.07 -46.73
C GLY A 91 19.99 18.13 -47.83
N ARG A 92 19.08 17.67 -48.67
CA ARG A 92 19.42 17.01 -49.94
C ARG A 92 20.13 18.03 -50.82
N THR A 93 21.38 17.75 -51.19
CA THR A 93 22.07 18.49 -52.24
C THR A 93 21.38 18.18 -53.56
N SER A 94 20.79 19.19 -54.17
CA SER A 94 20.33 19.10 -55.56
C SER A 94 21.57 19.17 -56.47
N PRO A 95 21.71 18.27 -57.46
CA PRO A 95 22.73 18.43 -58.48
C PRO A 95 22.24 19.50 -59.46
N THR A 96 23.07 20.48 -59.79
CA THR A 96 22.81 21.36 -60.93
C THR A 96 24.09 21.49 -61.76
N THR A 97 24.11 20.64 -62.78
CA THR A 97 24.56 20.83 -64.17
C THR A 97 25.49 22.00 -64.48
N SER A 98 26.62 21.65 -65.10
CA SER A 98 27.61 22.51 -65.77
C SER A 98 27.03 23.59 -66.69
N MET A 99 27.78 24.69 -66.84
CA MET A 99 28.48 25.08 -68.09
C MET A 99 29.72 25.89 -67.75
#